data_AF-A0A261UK48-F1
#
_entry.id   AF-A0A261UK48-F1
#
_cell.length_a   1.000
_cell.length_b   1.000
_cell.length_c   1.000
_cell.angle_alpha   90.00
_cell.angle_beta   90.00
_cell.angle_gamma   90.00
#
_symmetry.space_group_name_H-M   'P 1'
#
loop_
_entity.id
_entity.type
_entity.pdbx_description
1 polymer ?
#
loop_
_entity_poly.entity_id
_entity_poly.type
_entity_poly.pdbx_seq_one_letter_code
_entity_poly.pdbx_strand_id
1 'polypeptide(L)'
;MSVTTSRPPRADPATLGDDYPRPTPGQASRFLAQATFGPTPAEIDRVVRMGYGAWLDEQLDMPPSQAHFDWLLSIRADNAENKGNGLNAPLESTLWRKFISAPDQVRTRTAFALSEIFVVGVSAITANWPLFGAASFMDILAGHGLGDFRGLLGAVTLNLSMGCMLTYRGNRKEDLRTGREPDENYAREVMQLFTIGLYELNPDGTLKLSNGKPVETYTNDDVRGLAKVFTGWDLNGSEEHVAFHRRPMALNPTLHSMSEKRFLGAVIPAGTGGVASMNKALDVLCAHPNVGPFVGTQLIQRLVTSNPSPAYVGRVAAVFDDDGRGRRGNLRAVVRAILLDPEARFPDLGSPTWGKVREPIVRFAAWARAFGATSVNGKWAMPDTTDNTIRLAQSPMRSASVFNFFRPRYTPPGSAVAQRGMVAPELQITDETSVAGYLNFVAVYVDRGWEDLQTSYAAEIAVAGDTQALVDRIVLLLAGDVFDRETAKAIARAVATIPAERPRDRVRAAITLVVATPDYLVQR
;
A
#
# COMPACT_ATOMS: atom_id res chain seq x y z
N MET A 1 -31.04 39.60 1.54
CA MET A 1 -31.49 38.19 1.65
C MET A 1 -30.30 37.39 2.13
N SER A 2 -30.39 36.86 3.34
CA SER A 2 -29.31 36.10 3.98
C SER A 2 -29.23 34.73 3.32
N VAL A 3 -28.13 34.45 2.61
CA VAL A 3 -27.86 33.11 2.06
C VAL A 3 -27.26 32.29 3.20
N THR A 4 -28.12 31.58 3.92
CA THR A 4 -27.73 30.50 4.81
C THR A 4 -27.01 29.43 4.00
N THR A 5 -25.69 29.34 4.16
CA THR A 5 -24.90 28.21 3.69
C THR A 5 -25.21 27.01 4.57
N SER A 6 -26.27 26.27 4.21
CA SER A 6 -26.55 24.97 4.82
C SER A 6 -25.38 24.03 4.53
N ARG A 7 -24.62 23.68 5.56
CA ARG A 7 -23.65 22.58 5.52
C ARG A 7 -24.38 21.35 4.96
N PRO A 8 -23.87 20.69 3.90
CA PRO A 8 -24.52 19.48 3.39
C PRO A 8 -24.62 18.45 4.54
N PRO A 9 -25.72 17.69 4.62
CA PRO A 9 -25.89 16.69 5.66
C PRO A 9 -24.69 15.74 5.64
N ARG A 10 -24.16 15.44 6.83
CA ARG A 10 -23.04 14.53 7.03
C ARG A 10 -23.54 13.15 6.57
N ALA A 11 -23.17 12.73 5.36
CA ALA A 11 -23.49 11.38 4.89
C ALA A 11 -22.94 10.38 5.90
N ASP A 12 -23.77 9.40 6.30
CA ASP A 12 -23.31 8.32 7.16
C ASP A 12 -22.20 7.56 6.41
N PRO A 13 -20.98 7.48 6.96
CA PRO A 13 -19.89 6.73 6.35
C PRO A 13 -20.27 5.28 6.01
N ALA A 14 -21.21 4.70 6.77
CA ALA A 14 -21.71 3.36 6.56
C ALA A 14 -22.54 3.20 5.28
N THR A 15 -23.18 4.27 4.80
CA THR A 15 -24.06 4.24 3.60
C THR A 15 -23.48 4.99 2.40
N LEU A 16 -22.26 5.54 2.55
CA LEU A 16 -21.60 6.29 1.47
C LEU A 16 -21.51 5.45 0.20
N GLY A 17 -21.96 5.97 -0.93
CA GLY A 17 -21.86 5.29 -2.22
C GLY A 17 -22.97 4.28 -2.54
N ASP A 18 -23.92 4.04 -1.64
CA ASP A 18 -25.07 3.17 -1.90
C ASP A 18 -26.09 3.83 -2.85
N ASP A 19 -26.20 5.16 -2.77
CA ASP A 19 -27.09 5.98 -3.61
C ASP A 19 -26.45 6.45 -4.93
N TYR A 20 -25.20 6.05 -5.22
CA TYR A 20 -24.53 6.45 -6.45
C TYR A 20 -25.17 5.78 -7.68
N PRO A 21 -25.21 6.47 -8.83
CA PRO A 21 -25.66 5.86 -10.08
C PRO A 21 -24.81 4.64 -10.43
N ARG A 22 -25.43 3.67 -11.12
CA ARG A 22 -24.71 2.50 -11.64
C ARG A 22 -23.55 2.96 -12.52
N PRO A 23 -22.33 2.45 -12.29
CA PRO A 23 -21.17 2.92 -13.05
C PRO A 23 -21.18 2.37 -14.47
N THR A 24 -20.60 3.14 -15.39
CA THR A 24 -20.23 2.61 -16.71
C THR A 24 -19.09 1.59 -16.57
N PRO A 25 -18.83 0.73 -17.58
CA PRO A 25 -17.68 -0.17 -17.57
C PRO A 25 -16.34 0.54 -17.35
N GLY A 26 -16.15 1.72 -17.94
CA GLY A 26 -14.94 2.52 -17.77
C GLY A 26 -14.77 3.03 -16.33
N GLN A 27 -15.85 3.55 -15.72
CA GLN A 27 -15.86 3.99 -14.33
C GLN A 27 -15.62 2.82 -13.36
N ALA A 28 -16.22 1.66 -13.63
CA ALA A 28 -15.98 0.43 -12.87
C ALA A 28 -14.51 -0.02 -12.96
N SER A 29 -13.91 0.05 -14.15
CA SER A 29 -12.48 -0.22 -14.35
C SER A 29 -11.59 0.72 -13.53
N ARG A 30 -11.85 2.04 -13.53
CA ARG A 30 -11.09 3.00 -12.69
C ARG A 30 -11.21 2.69 -11.21
N PHE A 31 -12.42 2.39 -10.73
CA PHE A 31 -12.66 2.00 -9.35
C PHE A 31 -11.86 0.76 -8.96
N LEU A 32 -11.88 -0.27 -9.79
CA LEU A 32 -11.12 -1.50 -9.57
C LEU A 32 -9.61 -1.25 -9.60
N ALA A 33 -9.12 -0.37 -10.47
CA ALA A 33 -7.70 0.02 -10.48
C ALA A 33 -7.25 0.72 -9.19
N GLN A 34 -8.16 1.32 -8.42
CA GLN A 34 -7.90 1.94 -7.12
C GLN A 34 -8.11 0.94 -5.96
N ALA A 35 -9.18 0.16 -6.03
CA ALA A 35 -9.60 -0.77 -4.97
C ALA A 35 -8.83 -2.10 -4.97
N THR A 36 -8.20 -2.49 -6.09
CA THR A 36 -7.53 -3.77 -6.28
C THR A 36 -6.14 -3.58 -6.90
N PHE A 37 -5.46 -4.67 -7.28
CA PHE A 37 -4.27 -4.60 -8.13
C PHE A 37 -4.57 -4.39 -9.62
N GLY A 38 -5.85 -4.29 -10.00
CA GLY A 38 -6.31 -4.04 -11.37
C GLY A 38 -7.59 -4.82 -11.67
N PRO A 39 -8.40 -4.33 -12.63
CA PRO A 39 -9.67 -4.96 -12.97
C PRO A 39 -9.46 -6.32 -13.67
N THR A 40 -10.50 -7.15 -13.61
CA THR A 40 -10.70 -8.26 -14.55
C THR A 40 -12.00 -7.99 -15.31
N PRO A 41 -12.22 -8.59 -16.50
CA PRO A 41 -13.50 -8.45 -17.20
C PRO A 41 -14.70 -8.81 -16.32
N ALA A 42 -14.61 -9.90 -15.56
CA ALA A 42 -15.68 -10.36 -14.68
C ALA A 42 -15.97 -9.36 -13.55
N GLU A 43 -14.93 -8.77 -12.94
CA GLU A 43 -15.12 -7.81 -11.85
C GLU A 43 -15.68 -6.47 -12.36
N ILE A 44 -15.34 -6.02 -13.58
CA ILE A 44 -15.99 -4.86 -14.20
C ILE A 44 -17.49 -5.11 -14.33
N ASP A 45 -17.90 -6.24 -14.88
CA ASP A 45 -19.32 -6.59 -15.05
C ASP A 45 -20.06 -6.71 -13.72
N ARG A 46 -19.37 -7.17 -12.66
CA ARG A 46 -19.94 -7.23 -11.31
C ARG A 46 -20.15 -5.84 -10.72
N VAL A 47 -19.16 -4.95 -10.81
CA VAL A 47 -19.28 -3.57 -10.30
C VAL A 47 -20.37 -2.80 -11.06
N VAL A 48 -20.46 -2.93 -12.37
CA VAL A 48 -21.54 -2.31 -13.19
C VAL A 48 -22.91 -2.75 -12.70
N ARG A 49 -23.07 -4.04 -12.40
CA ARG A 49 -24.35 -4.64 -12.00
C ARG A 49 -24.71 -4.34 -10.53
N MET A 50 -23.74 -4.46 -9.63
CA MET A 50 -23.90 -4.36 -8.18
C MET A 50 -23.79 -2.94 -7.65
N GLY A 51 -23.11 -2.05 -8.37
CA GLY A 51 -22.70 -0.73 -7.87
C GLY A 51 -21.47 -0.80 -6.98
N TYR A 52 -20.90 0.37 -6.66
CA TYR A 52 -19.65 0.45 -5.90
C TYR A 52 -19.78 -0.02 -4.46
N GLY A 53 -20.78 0.47 -3.72
CA GLY A 53 -20.96 0.16 -2.30
C GLY A 53 -21.14 -1.33 -2.04
N ALA A 54 -22.15 -1.93 -2.67
CA ALA A 54 -22.44 -3.36 -2.49
C ALA A 54 -21.29 -4.29 -2.92
N TRP A 55 -20.59 -3.97 -4.01
CA TRP A 55 -19.41 -4.75 -4.41
C TRP A 55 -18.26 -4.61 -3.40
N LEU A 56 -18.03 -3.40 -2.89
CA LEU A 56 -16.96 -3.14 -1.93
C LEU A 56 -17.26 -3.82 -0.59
N ASP A 57 -18.50 -3.78 -0.12
CA ASP A 57 -18.90 -4.44 1.12
C ASP A 57 -18.68 -5.97 1.02
N GLU A 58 -18.99 -6.59 -0.14
CA GLU A 58 -18.67 -8.01 -0.38
C GLU A 58 -17.15 -8.29 -0.26
N GLN A 59 -16.31 -7.44 -0.85
CA GLN A 59 -14.85 -7.57 -0.76
C GLN A 59 -14.32 -7.34 0.66
N LEU A 60 -14.91 -6.42 1.41
CA LEU A 60 -14.53 -6.13 2.80
C LEU A 60 -14.98 -7.24 3.77
N ASP A 61 -16.06 -7.95 3.45
CA ASP A 61 -16.55 -9.13 4.18
C ASP A 61 -15.82 -10.43 3.81
N MET A 62 -15.10 -10.45 2.69
CA MET A 62 -14.42 -11.64 2.23
C MET A 62 -13.37 -12.11 3.26
N PRO A 63 -13.40 -13.40 3.66
CA PRO A 63 -12.38 -13.95 4.54
C PRO A 63 -11.01 -13.89 3.85
N PRO A 64 -9.90 -13.76 4.61
CA PRO A 64 -8.57 -13.78 4.03
C PRO A 64 -8.32 -15.05 3.21
N SER A 65 -7.82 -14.89 1.98
CA SER A 65 -7.32 -16.03 1.21
C SER A 65 -6.00 -16.55 1.80
N GLN A 66 -5.51 -17.70 1.31
CA GLN A 66 -4.31 -18.38 1.82
C GLN A 66 -3.16 -17.39 2.11
N ALA A 67 -2.64 -17.45 3.34
CA ALA A 67 -1.56 -16.62 3.81
C ALA A 67 -0.25 -16.86 3.02
N HIS A 68 0.60 -15.84 2.94
CA HIS A 68 1.90 -15.95 2.29
C HIS A 68 2.78 -17.00 2.95
N PHE A 69 2.81 -16.99 4.29
CA PHE A 69 3.60 -17.92 5.09
C PHE A 69 3.13 -19.37 4.90
N ASP A 70 1.82 -19.62 4.86
CA ASP A 70 1.27 -20.97 4.67
C ASP A 70 1.55 -21.49 3.26
N TRP A 71 1.56 -20.62 2.24
CA TRP A 71 1.96 -21.01 0.89
C TRP A 71 3.44 -21.39 0.84
N LEU A 72 4.32 -20.64 1.49
CA LEU A 72 5.75 -20.98 1.59
C LEU A 72 5.97 -22.36 2.24
N LEU A 73 5.22 -22.69 3.29
CA LEU A 73 5.24 -24.02 3.89
C LEU A 73 4.73 -25.12 2.92
N SER A 74 3.70 -24.79 2.12
CA SER A 74 3.11 -25.75 1.17
C SER A 74 4.07 -26.17 0.07
N ILE A 75 5.02 -25.30 -0.29
CA ILE A 75 6.08 -25.57 -1.28
C ILE A 75 7.41 -25.99 -0.63
N ARG A 76 7.42 -26.27 0.69
CA ARG A 76 8.62 -26.68 1.46
C ARG A 76 9.76 -25.66 1.39
N ALA A 77 9.43 -24.37 1.46
CA ALA A 77 10.42 -23.30 1.47
C ALA A 77 11.18 -23.21 2.81
N ASP A 78 10.76 -23.92 3.85
CA ASP A 78 11.38 -24.04 5.17
C ASP A 78 12.60 -24.99 5.17
N ASN A 79 13.47 -24.83 4.18
CA ASN A 79 14.63 -25.70 3.95
C ASN A 79 15.96 -24.97 4.23
N ALA A 80 17.09 -25.68 4.08
CA ALA A 80 18.42 -25.16 4.38
C ALA A 80 18.89 -24.05 3.42
N GLU A 81 18.49 -24.12 2.14
CA GLU A 81 18.81 -23.11 1.12
C GLU A 81 18.22 -21.74 1.52
N ASN A 82 16.99 -21.77 2.02
CA ASN A 82 16.24 -20.58 2.41
C ASN A 82 16.51 -20.10 3.85
N LYS A 83 17.34 -20.82 4.61
CA LYS A 83 17.64 -20.49 6.03
C LYS A 83 18.51 -19.26 6.18
N GLY A 84 19.49 -19.11 5.29
CA GLY A 84 20.44 -18.00 5.34
C GLY A 84 19.82 -16.65 5.00
N ASN A 85 20.63 -15.60 5.10
CA ASN A 85 20.22 -14.22 4.82
C ASN A 85 20.14 -13.89 3.31
N GLY A 86 20.14 -14.92 2.46
CA GLY A 86 19.97 -14.77 1.01
C GLY A 86 18.55 -14.31 0.69
N LEU A 87 18.42 -13.45 -0.32
CA LEU A 87 17.12 -13.04 -0.82
C LEU A 87 16.62 -14.10 -1.81
N ASN A 88 15.60 -14.87 -1.39
CA ASN A 88 15.19 -16.10 -2.08
C ASN A 88 13.90 -15.91 -2.87
N ALA A 89 13.90 -16.39 -4.12
CA ALA A 89 12.79 -16.32 -5.09
C ALA A 89 11.39 -16.76 -4.59
N PRO A 90 11.22 -17.67 -3.61
CA PRO A 90 9.90 -18.01 -3.08
C PRO A 90 9.15 -16.82 -2.46
N LEU A 91 9.86 -15.79 -1.95
CA LEU A 91 9.22 -14.59 -1.42
C LEU A 91 8.49 -13.82 -2.53
N GLU A 92 9.18 -13.54 -3.63
CA GLU A 92 8.60 -12.87 -4.80
C GLU A 92 7.41 -13.67 -5.31
N SER A 93 7.57 -15.00 -5.40
CA SER A 93 6.53 -15.90 -5.90
C SER A 93 5.23 -15.83 -5.07
N THR A 94 5.32 -15.85 -3.73
CA THR A 94 4.13 -15.77 -2.88
C THR A 94 3.44 -14.41 -2.94
N LEU A 95 4.21 -13.31 -3.07
CA LEU A 95 3.70 -11.95 -3.14
C LEU A 95 2.96 -11.72 -4.45
N TRP A 96 3.62 -12.00 -5.59
CA TRP A 96 3.01 -11.87 -6.91
C TRP A 96 1.82 -12.79 -7.11
N ARG A 97 1.85 -14.02 -6.56
CA ARG A 97 0.70 -14.90 -6.54
C ARG A 97 -0.54 -14.23 -5.93
N LYS A 98 -0.44 -13.60 -4.75
CA LYS A 98 -1.62 -12.94 -4.16
C LYS A 98 -2.01 -11.69 -4.91
N PHE A 99 -1.05 -10.87 -5.34
CA PHE A 99 -1.35 -9.66 -6.11
C PHE A 99 -2.13 -9.98 -7.39
N ILE A 100 -1.80 -11.09 -8.06
CA ILE A 100 -2.44 -11.50 -9.31
C ILE A 100 -3.73 -12.30 -9.05
N SER A 101 -3.71 -13.32 -8.19
CA SER A 101 -4.75 -14.36 -8.16
C SER A 101 -5.67 -14.36 -6.94
N ALA A 102 -5.36 -13.61 -5.88
CA ALA A 102 -6.16 -13.65 -4.66
C ALA A 102 -7.59 -13.12 -4.91
N PRO A 103 -8.65 -13.75 -4.36
CA PRO A 103 -10.02 -13.25 -4.51
C PRO A 103 -10.33 -12.04 -3.61
N ASP A 104 -9.66 -11.93 -2.45
CA ASP A 104 -9.76 -10.86 -1.45
C ASP A 104 -8.86 -9.66 -1.83
N GLN A 105 -9.12 -9.10 -3.01
CA GLN A 105 -8.26 -8.09 -3.62
C GLN A 105 -8.20 -6.79 -2.84
N VAL A 106 -9.32 -6.33 -2.27
CA VAL A 106 -9.32 -5.10 -1.45
C VAL A 106 -8.42 -5.28 -0.24
N ARG A 107 -8.53 -6.39 0.48
CA ARG A 107 -7.64 -6.73 1.61
C ARG A 107 -6.18 -6.78 1.18
N THR A 108 -5.88 -7.45 0.08
CA THR A 108 -4.51 -7.59 -0.44
C THR A 108 -3.93 -6.22 -0.86
N ARG A 109 -4.74 -5.37 -1.51
CA ARG A 109 -4.33 -4.03 -1.95
C ARG A 109 -4.14 -3.08 -0.78
N THR A 110 -4.99 -3.16 0.24
CA THR A 110 -4.84 -2.42 1.50
C THR A 110 -3.59 -2.87 2.26
N ALA A 111 -3.32 -4.17 2.34
CA ALA A 111 -2.09 -4.68 2.99
C ALA A 111 -0.82 -4.13 2.31
N PHE A 112 -0.81 -4.08 0.97
CA PHE A 112 0.29 -3.47 0.23
C PHE A 112 0.43 -1.97 0.53
N ALA A 113 -0.66 -1.21 0.50
CA ALA A 113 -0.64 0.21 0.87
C ALA A 113 -0.11 0.44 2.31
N LEU A 114 -0.49 -0.44 3.25
CA LEU A 114 0.01 -0.41 4.62
C LEU A 114 1.49 -0.79 4.71
N SER A 115 2.01 -1.65 3.83
CA SER A 115 3.44 -2.00 3.79
C SER A 115 4.34 -0.84 3.36
N GLU A 116 3.74 0.18 2.73
CA GLU A 116 4.40 1.43 2.35
C GLU A 116 4.32 2.51 3.44
N ILE A 117 3.57 2.24 4.52
CA ILE A 117 3.51 3.06 5.73
C ILE A 117 4.30 2.38 6.84
N PHE A 118 3.98 1.12 7.16
CA PHE A 118 4.67 0.28 8.12
C PHE A 118 5.79 -0.49 7.40
N VAL A 119 6.90 0.18 7.15
CA VAL A 119 7.93 -0.34 6.25
C VAL A 119 8.78 -1.43 6.90
N VAL A 120 8.89 -2.58 6.24
CA VAL A 120 9.85 -3.64 6.53
C VAL A 120 10.51 -4.07 5.22
N GLY A 121 11.84 -4.02 5.19
CA GLY A 121 12.64 -4.59 4.11
C GLY A 121 13.14 -5.98 4.48
N VAL A 122 12.99 -6.96 3.58
CA VAL A 122 13.46 -8.34 3.81
C VAL A 122 14.96 -8.40 4.14
N SER A 123 15.77 -7.51 3.55
CA SER A 123 17.21 -7.40 3.82
C SER A 123 17.54 -6.89 5.23
N ALA A 124 16.60 -6.22 5.89
CA ALA A 124 16.77 -5.75 7.26
C ALA A 124 16.45 -6.83 8.30
N ILE A 125 15.84 -7.95 7.89
CA ILE A 125 15.50 -9.05 8.78
C ILE A 125 16.76 -9.86 9.09
N THR A 126 17.29 -9.68 10.30
CA THR A 126 18.55 -10.30 10.75
C THR A 126 18.38 -11.71 11.32
N ALA A 127 17.15 -12.16 11.54
CA ALA A 127 16.83 -13.52 11.98
C ALA A 127 16.84 -14.51 10.80
N ASN A 128 17.07 -15.81 11.08
CA ASN A 128 17.07 -16.87 10.06
C ASN A 128 15.75 -16.92 9.28
N TRP A 129 15.78 -17.39 8.03
CA TRP A 129 14.64 -17.43 7.11
C TRP A 129 13.93 -16.07 6.94
N PRO A 130 14.62 -15.03 6.46
CA PRO A 130 14.05 -13.68 6.33
C PRO A 130 12.80 -13.65 5.43
N LEU A 131 12.69 -14.55 4.44
CA LEU A 131 11.48 -14.66 3.60
C LEU A 131 10.21 -14.98 4.42
N PHE A 132 10.31 -15.78 5.48
CA PHE A 132 9.17 -16.13 6.32
C PHE A 132 8.80 -14.97 7.25
N GLY A 133 9.78 -14.19 7.69
CA GLY A 133 9.54 -12.92 8.39
C GLY A 133 8.79 -11.92 7.51
N ALA A 134 9.28 -11.70 6.29
CA ALA A 134 8.64 -10.81 5.33
C ALA A 134 7.21 -11.27 4.96
N ALA A 135 7.02 -12.57 4.71
CA ALA A 135 5.71 -13.16 4.46
C ALA A 135 4.77 -13.00 5.67
N SER A 136 5.24 -13.31 6.87
CA SER A 136 4.45 -13.15 8.10
C SER A 136 4.07 -11.69 8.35
N PHE A 137 4.93 -10.74 8.01
CA PHE A 137 4.64 -9.32 8.14
C PHE A 137 3.53 -8.88 7.19
N MET A 138 3.59 -9.29 5.91
CA MET A 138 2.49 -9.05 4.96
C MET A 138 1.18 -9.71 5.40
N ASP A 139 1.24 -10.90 5.99
CA ASP A 139 0.08 -11.59 6.54
C ASP A 139 -0.54 -10.82 7.74
N ILE A 140 0.29 -10.22 8.61
CA ILE A 140 -0.18 -9.31 9.68
C ILE A 140 -0.91 -8.11 9.09
N LEU A 141 -0.34 -7.46 8.08
CA LEU A 141 -0.97 -6.31 7.44
C LEU A 141 -2.30 -6.68 6.77
N ALA A 142 -2.40 -7.85 6.14
CA ALA A 142 -3.66 -8.34 5.55
C ALA A 142 -4.70 -8.75 6.60
N GLY A 143 -4.26 -9.35 7.72
CA GLY A 143 -5.13 -9.76 8.82
C GLY A 143 -5.71 -8.58 9.59
N HIS A 144 -4.91 -7.54 9.84
CA HIS A 144 -5.30 -6.37 10.63
C HIS A 144 -5.74 -5.16 9.79
N GLY A 145 -5.43 -5.12 8.49
CA GLY A 145 -5.65 -3.94 7.64
C GLY A 145 -7.11 -3.55 7.41
N LEU A 146 -8.07 -4.43 7.75
CA LEU A 146 -9.51 -4.15 7.79
C LEU A 146 -10.10 -4.25 9.22
N GLY A 147 -9.25 -4.30 10.23
CA GLY A 147 -9.61 -4.32 11.65
C GLY A 147 -9.55 -2.94 12.28
N ASP A 148 -9.10 -2.87 13.54
CA ASP A 148 -8.86 -1.61 14.25
C ASP A 148 -7.38 -1.19 14.19
N PHE A 149 -7.14 0.12 14.09
CA PHE A 149 -5.80 0.69 13.95
C PHE A 149 -4.92 0.44 15.18
N ARG A 150 -5.50 0.39 16.38
CA ARG A 150 -4.75 0.13 17.62
C ARG A 150 -4.22 -1.29 17.69
N GLY A 151 -5.01 -2.26 17.23
CA GLY A 151 -4.65 -3.66 17.05
C GLY A 151 -3.59 -3.83 15.97
N LEU A 152 -3.74 -3.17 14.82
CA LEU A 152 -2.72 -3.14 13.77
C LEU A 152 -1.39 -2.60 14.31
N LEU A 153 -1.40 -1.44 14.97
CA LEU A 153 -0.20 -0.81 15.51
C LEU A 153 0.48 -1.76 16.51
N GLY A 154 -0.27 -2.37 17.43
CA GLY A 154 0.28 -3.34 18.37
C GLY A 154 0.88 -4.58 17.72
N ALA A 155 0.24 -5.13 16.67
CA ALA A 155 0.77 -6.26 15.93
C ALA A 155 2.08 -5.91 15.21
N VAL A 156 2.17 -4.71 14.62
CA VAL A 156 3.39 -4.20 14.00
C VAL A 156 4.48 -3.96 15.06
N THR A 157 4.14 -3.34 16.19
CA THR A 157 5.04 -3.07 17.32
C THR A 157 5.57 -4.34 17.99
N LEU A 158 4.96 -5.49 17.82
CA LEU A 158 5.46 -6.74 18.38
C LEU A 158 6.00 -7.70 17.31
N ASN A 159 5.95 -7.32 16.03
CA ASN A 159 6.47 -8.16 14.97
C ASN A 159 8.00 -8.16 14.98
N LEU A 160 8.59 -9.35 14.86
CA LEU A 160 10.04 -9.53 14.86
C LEU A 160 10.74 -8.80 13.70
N SER A 161 10.17 -8.86 12.49
CA SER A 161 10.76 -8.21 11.31
C SER A 161 10.77 -6.69 11.45
N MET A 162 9.73 -6.11 12.08
CA MET A 162 9.73 -4.70 12.48
C MET A 162 10.78 -4.41 13.57
N GLY A 163 10.94 -5.31 14.55
CA GLY A 163 12.01 -5.29 15.55
C GLY A 163 13.41 -5.23 14.95
N CYS A 164 13.65 -5.99 13.88
CA CYS A 164 14.89 -5.97 13.12
C CYS A 164 15.04 -4.66 12.31
N MET A 165 14.00 -4.27 11.55
CA MET A 165 14.03 -3.09 10.69
C MET A 165 14.34 -1.79 11.45
N LEU A 166 13.72 -1.62 12.62
CA LEU A 166 13.86 -0.42 13.44
C LEU A 166 14.74 -0.64 14.68
N THR A 167 15.59 -1.66 14.62
CA THR A 167 16.73 -1.92 15.52
C THR A 167 16.45 -2.04 17.02
N TYR A 168 15.19 -2.02 17.45
CA TYR A 168 14.85 -2.09 18.88
C TYR A 168 14.69 -3.52 19.40
N ARG A 169 14.83 -4.55 18.56
CA ARG A 169 15.01 -5.93 19.03
C ARG A 169 16.24 -5.99 19.95
N GLY A 170 16.06 -6.46 21.18
CA GLY A 170 17.11 -6.54 22.19
C GLY A 170 17.47 -5.19 22.81
N ASN A 171 16.69 -4.13 22.57
CA ASN A 171 16.87 -2.82 23.18
C ASN A 171 16.89 -2.92 24.71
N ARG A 172 17.78 -2.19 25.38
CA ARG A 172 18.00 -2.32 26.83
C ARG A 172 17.71 -1.01 27.53
N LYS A 173 17.22 -1.12 28.76
CA LYS A 173 17.09 0.00 29.70
C LYS A 173 18.40 0.75 29.88
N GLU A 174 18.26 1.98 30.31
CA GLU A 174 19.35 2.85 30.72
C GLU A 174 20.28 2.18 31.75
N ASP A 175 21.58 2.52 31.69
CA ASP A 175 22.58 2.11 32.69
C ASP A 175 23.47 3.32 33.01
N LEU A 176 23.23 3.93 34.18
CA LEU A 176 23.96 5.11 34.65
C LEU A 176 25.46 4.87 34.85
N ARG A 177 25.88 3.62 35.07
CA ARG A 177 27.30 3.29 35.27
C ARG A 177 28.06 3.32 33.94
N THR A 178 27.43 2.88 32.86
CA THR A 178 28.05 2.84 31.52
C THR A 178 27.65 4.02 30.64
N GLY A 179 26.66 4.81 31.05
CA GLY A 179 26.04 5.85 30.22
C GLY A 179 25.20 5.28 29.07
N ARG A 180 24.72 4.04 29.19
CA ARG A 180 23.87 3.45 28.13
C ARG A 180 22.49 4.10 28.20
N GLU A 181 21.98 4.51 27.05
CA GLU A 181 20.59 4.92 26.86
C GLU A 181 19.83 3.90 25.99
N PRO A 182 18.49 3.82 26.11
CA PRO A 182 17.66 3.04 25.19
C PRO A 182 17.81 3.48 23.73
N ASP A 183 17.74 2.54 22.79
CA ASP A 183 17.62 2.85 21.36
C ASP A 183 16.30 3.61 21.11
N GLU A 184 16.42 4.79 20.49
CA GLU A 184 15.36 5.74 20.22
C GLU A 184 14.66 5.52 18.85
N ASN A 185 15.24 4.69 17.97
CA ASN A 185 14.83 4.60 16.57
C ASN A 185 13.34 4.23 16.42
N TYR A 186 12.88 3.14 17.04
CA TYR A 186 11.47 2.76 16.98
C TYR A 186 10.54 3.82 17.61
N ALA A 187 10.95 4.46 18.70
CA ALA A 187 10.15 5.52 19.34
C ALA A 187 9.98 6.73 18.42
N ARG A 188 11.03 7.09 17.68
CA ARG A 188 10.97 8.15 16.67
C ARG A 188 10.06 7.75 15.52
N GLU A 189 10.29 6.60 14.91
CA GLU A 189 9.57 6.21 13.70
C GLU A 189 8.10 5.84 13.96
N VAL A 190 7.77 5.27 15.12
CA VAL A 190 6.36 5.02 15.47
C VAL A 190 5.58 6.32 15.57
N MET A 191 6.17 7.40 16.11
CA MET A 191 5.55 8.72 16.11
C MET A 191 5.56 9.36 14.72
N GLN A 192 6.73 9.40 14.08
CA GLN A 192 6.97 10.19 12.88
C GLN A 192 6.37 9.60 11.61
N LEU A 193 6.48 8.29 11.42
CA LEU A 193 6.10 7.63 10.16
C LEU A 193 4.78 6.88 10.28
N PHE A 194 4.49 6.31 11.45
CA PHE A 194 3.37 5.39 11.59
C PHE A 194 2.11 6.02 12.18
N THR A 195 2.22 7.06 13.00
CA THR A 195 1.05 7.62 13.71
C THR A 195 0.82 9.11 13.51
N ILE A 196 1.73 9.99 13.92
CA ILE A 196 1.42 11.41 14.13
C ILE A 196 2.14 12.37 13.19
N GLY A 197 3.19 11.93 12.49
CA GLY A 197 3.95 12.82 11.61
C GLY A 197 4.82 13.82 12.37
N LEU A 198 5.57 14.64 11.64
CA LEU A 198 6.46 15.69 12.18
C LEU A 198 5.71 16.94 12.67
N TYR A 199 4.55 17.26 12.08
CA TYR A 199 3.85 18.52 12.32
C TYR A 199 2.38 18.32 12.65
N GLU A 200 1.86 19.12 13.58
CA GLU A 200 0.44 19.12 13.94
C GLU A 200 -0.43 19.42 12.71
N LEU A 201 -1.52 18.68 12.59
CA LEU A 201 -2.48 18.78 11.50
C LEU A 201 -3.82 19.29 12.02
N ASN A 202 -4.47 20.12 11.23
CA ASN A 202 -5.91 20.31 11.33
C ASN A 202 -6.64 19.01 10.90
N PRO A 203 -7.92 18.81 11.27
CA PRO A 203 -8.67 17.61 10.88
C PRO A 203 -8.74 17.36 9.37
N ASP A 204 -8.57 18.41 8.55
CA ASP A 204 -8.56 18.34 7.08
C ASP A 204 -7.16 18.03 6.49
N GLY A 205 -6.17 17.70 7.32
CA GLY A 205 -4.80 17.38 6.91
C GLY A 205 -3.92 18.59 6.59
N THR A 206 -4.43 19.81 6.67
CA THR A 206 -3.59 21.01 6.54
C THR A 206 -2.71 21.20 7.77
N LEU A 207 -1.53 21.82 7.58
CA LEU A 207 -0.62 22.09 8.69
C LEU A 207 -1.23 23.11 9.65
N LYS A 208 -1.18 22.82 10.94
CA LYS A 208 -1.46 23.83 11.96
C LYS A 208 -0.26 24.77 12.09
N LEU A 209 -0.54 26.06 12.03
CA LEU A 209 0.48 27.11 12.03
C LEU A 209 0.43 27.93 13.32
N SER A 210 1.60 28.24 13.87
CA SER A 210 1.79 29.25 14.91
C SER A 210 2.78 30.28 14.40
N ASN A 211 2.39 31.55 14.38
CA ASN A 211 3.18 32.65 13.79
C ASN A 211 3.65 32.37 12.35
N GLY A 212 2.79 31.73 11.56
CA GLY A 212 3.07 31.38 10.16
C GLY A 212 4.00 30.18 9.95
N LYS A 213 4.43 29.48 11.01
CA LYS A 213 5.29 28.29 10.93
C LYS A 213 4.54 27.02 11.38
N PRO A 214 4.81 25.85 10.76
CA PRO A 214 4.27 24.58 11.22
C PRO A 214 4.65 24.31 12.67
N VAL A 215 3.71 23.76 13.44
CA VAL A 215 3.93 23.34 14.83
C VAL A 215 4.41 21.89 14.85
N GLU A 216 5.52 21.58 15.53
CA GLU A 216 6.04 20.22 15.68
C GLU A 216 5.14 19.38 16.61
N THR A 217 4.94 18.10 16.29
CA THR A 217 4.08 17.19 17.09
C THR A 217 4.76 16.64 18.34
N TYR A 218 6.09 16.57 18.34
CA TYR A 218 6.88 16.00 19.43
C TYR A 218 8.28 16.62 19.44
N THR A 219 8.94 16.49 20.59
CA THR A 219 10.31 16.92 20.84
C THR A 219 11.23 15.71 21.02
N ASN A 220 12.55 15.94 21.09
CA ASN A 220 13.46 14.82 21.39
C ASN A 220 13.27 14.23 22.80
N ASP A 221 12.68 14.98 23.73
CA ASP A 221 12.39 14.45 25.07
C ASP A 221 11.23 13.46 25.04
N ASP A 222 10.25 13.68 24.16
CA ASP A 222 9.19 12.70 23.90
C ASP A 222 9.76 11.40 23.33
N VAL A 223 10.73 11.50 22.40
CA VAL A 223 11.42 10.34 21.84
C VAL A 223 12.15 9.56 22.93
N ARG A 224 12.95 10.23 23.77
CA ARG A 224 13.67 9.60 24.90
C ARG A 224 12.73 8.93 25.89
N GLY A 225 11.64 9.61 26.25
CA GLY A 225 10.65 9.07 27.18
C GLY A 225 9.94 7.85 26.62
N LEU A 226 9.55 7.89 25.36
CA LEU A 226 8.89 6.78 24.68
C LEU A 226 9.86 5.60 24.41
N ALA A 227 11.14 5.85 24.11
CA ALA A 227 12.15 4.81 23.87
C ALA A 227 12.25 3.80 25.03
N LYS A 228 12.09 4.27 26.28
CA LYS A 228 12.06 3.43 27.48
C LYS A 228 10.96 2.36 27.43
N VAL A 229 9.82 2.63 26.77
CA VAL A 229 8.71 1.68 26.60
C VAL A 229 9.15 0.44 25.80
N PHE A 230 10.01 0.65 24.82
CA PHE A 230 10.42 -0.38 23.85
C PHE A 230 11.68 -1.15 24.28
N THR A 231 12.12 -0.99 25.53
CA THR A 231 13.22 -1.77 26.10
C THR A 231 12.76 -3.15 26.56
N GLY A 232 13.62 -4.15 26.39
CA GLY A 232 13.44 -5.53 26.83
C GLY A 232 12.70 -6.43 25.84
N TRP A 233 12.28 -5.95 24.67
CA TRP A 233 11.59 -6.78 23.67
C TRP A 233 12.60 -7.47 22.74
N ASP A 234 12.48 -8.78 22.58
CA ASP A 234 13.36 -9.57 21.72
C ASP A 234 12.62 -10.78 21.12
N LEU A 235 13.32 -11.57 20.33
CA LEU A 235 12.88 -12.84 19.77
C LEU A 235 12.21 -13.74 20.84
N ASN A 236 11.09 -14.34 20.44
CA ASN A 236 10.33 -15.27 21.27
C ASN A 236 10.60 -16.74 20.90
N GLY A 237 11.55 -17.35 21.62
CA GLY A 237 11.91 -18.76 21.47
C GLY A 237 13.15 -18.99 20.57
N SER A 238 13.36 -20.23 20.16
CA SER A 238 14.49 -20.62 19.30
C SER A 238 14.24 -20.30 17.83
N GLU A 239 15.32 -20.06 17.08
CA GLU A 239 15.31 -19.98 15.61
C GLU A 239 15.51 -21.37 14.96
N GLU A 240 14.92 -22.42 15.53
CA GLU A 240 15.06 -23.79 14.99
C GLU A 240 14.09 -24.06 13.84
N HIS A 241 12.89 -23.47 13.90
CA HIS A 241 11.83 -23.63 12.90
C HIS A 241 11.17 -22.31 12.59
N VAL A 242 10.74 -22.11 11.33
CA VAL A 242 10.20 -20.82 10.82
C VAL A 242 9.03 -20.25 11.63
N ALA A 243 8.33 -21.06 12.43
CA ALA A 243 7.17 -20.65 13.23
C ALA A 243 7.43 -19.49 14.20
N PHE A 244 8.69 -19.22 14.60
CA PHE A 244 9.00 -18.07 15.45
C PHE A 244 8.65 -16.72 14.80
N HIS A 245 8.69 -16.61 13.46
CA HIS A 245 8.35 -15.38 12.74
C HIS A 245 6.88 -14.96 12.90
N ARG A 246 5.99 -15.91 13.25
CA ARG A 246 4.58 -15.65 13.54
C ARG A 246 4.31 -15.23 14.99
N ARG A 247 5.30 -15.35 15.87
CA ARG A 247 5.13 -15.04 17.28
C ARG A 247 5.42 -13.55 17.51
N PRO A 248 4.64 -12.87 18.37
CA PRO A 248 5.06 -11.57 18.86
C PRO A 248 6.38 -11.72 19.63
N MET A 249 7.23 -10.70 19.54
CA MET A 249 8.43 -10.56 20.37
C MET A 249 8.06 -10.67 21.85
N ALA A 250 8.95 -11.29 22.62
CA ALA A 250 8.78 -11.52 24.05
C ALA A 250 9.47 -10.41 24.85
N LEU A 251 8.85 -10.02 25.95
CA LEU A 251 9.46 -9.11 26.92
C LEU A 251 10.39 -9.90 27.85
N ASN A 252 11.63 -9.45 27.97
CA ASN A 252 12.51 -9.72 29.09
C ASN A 252 12.43 -8.56 30.10
N PRO A 253 11.73 -8.73 31.24
CA PRO A 253 11.54 -7.66 32.21
C PRO A 253 12.84 -7.14 32.84
N THR A 254 13.90 -7.96 32.89
CA THR A 254 15.18 -7.53 33.50
C THR A 254 15.88 -6.47 32.66
N LEU A 255 15.60 -6.44 31.35
CA LEU A 255 16.13 -5.47 30.40
C LEU A 255 15.18 -4.28 30.17
N HIS A 256 13.98 -4.30 30.74
CA HIS A 256 13.00 -3.23 30.61
C HIS A 256 13.27 -2.07 31.59
N SER A 257 13.05 -0.84 31.11
CA SER A 257 13.17 0.38 31.91
C SER A 257 11.99 0.52 32.87
N MET A 258 12.27 0.51 34.17
CA MET A 258 11.27 0.73 35.21
C MET A 258 11.14 2.21 35.61
N SER A 259 11.89 3.10 34.96
CA SER A 259 11.81 4.53 35.19
C SER A 259 10.49 5.11 34.70
N GLU A 260 10.18 6.31 35.20
CA GLU A 260 9.09 7.13 34.67
C GLU A 260 9.33 7.45 33.18
N LYS A 261 8.25 7.48 32.41
CA LYS A 261 8.26 7.75 30.97
C LYS A 261 7.30 8.91 30.69
N ARG A 262 7.79 9.96 30.01
CA ARG A 262 7.00 11.14 29.63
C ARG A 262 7.09 11.34 28.13
N PHE A 263 5.96 11.45 27.46
CA PHE A 263 5.90 11.71 26.02
C PHE A 263 4.50 12.18 25.66
N LEU A 264 4.38 13.13 24.73
CA LEU A 264 3.11 13.65 24.20
C LEU A 264 2.16 14.12 25.31
N GLY A 265 2.70 14.70 26.38
CA GLY A 265 1.95 15.12 27.57
C GLY A 265 1.50 13.98 28.51
N ALA A 266 1.66 12.72 28.11
CA ALA A 266 1.35 11.56 28.93
C ALA A 266 2.49 11.22 29.90
N VAL A 267 2.14 10.61 31.04
CA VAL A 267 3.08 10.13 32.06
C VAL A 267 2.77 8.67 32.37
N ILE A 268 3.74 7.79 32.17
CA ILE A 268 3.72 6.41 32.66
C ILE A 268 4.55 6.39 33.95
N PRO A 269 3.94 6.12 35.12
CA PRO A 269 4.65 6.13 36.40
C PRO A 269 5.82 5.14 36.44
N ALA A 270 6.86 5.49 37.20
CA ALA A 270 7.92 4.56 37.56
C ALA A 270 7.33 3.29 38.20
N GLY A 271 7.98 2.14 37.99
CA GLY A 271 7.46 0.84 38.44
C GLY A 271 6.47 0.18 37.48
N THR A 272 6.02 0.85 36.41
CA THR A 272 5.12 0.23 35.41
C THR A 272 5.87 -0.78 34.56
N GLY A 273 5.45 -2.05 34.57
CA GLY A 273 6.04 -3.12 33.76
C GLY A 273 5.90 -2.91 32.25
N GLY A 274 6.70 -3.63 31.45
CA GLY A 274 6.83 -3.39 30.01
C GLY A 274 5.57 -3.59 29.19
N VAL A 275 4.79 -4.65 29.43
CA VAL A 275 3.52 -4.88 28.71
C VAL A 275 2.52 -3.75 28.98
N ALA A 276 2.39 -3.33 30.25
CA ALA A 276 1.50 -2.24 30.63
C ALA A 276 2.00 -0.88 30.08
N SER A 277 3.32 -0.66 30.08
CA SER A 277 3.92 0.53 29.48
C SER A 277 3.65 0.60 27.98
N MET A 278 3.83 -0.51 27.27
CA MET A 278 3.56 -0.64 25.83
C MET A 278 2.10 -0.31 25.52
N ASN A 279 1.16 -0.93 26.21
CA ASN A 279 -0.25 -0.71 25.94
C ASN A 279 -0.65 0.76 26.13
N LYS A 280 -0.24 1.38 27.24
CA LYS A 280 -0.49 2.81 27.49
C LYS A 280 0.12 3.69 26.41
N ALA A 281 1.34 3.40 25.95
CA ALA A 281 1.99 4.19 24.91
C ALA A 281 1.26 4.12 23.57
N LEU A 282 0.87 2.92 23.15
CA LEU A 282 0.10 2.74 21.93
C LEU A 282 -1.29 3.38 22.03
N ASP A 283 -1.92 3.37 23.20
CA ASP A 283 -3.21 4.05 23.42
C ASP A 283 -3.07 5.57 23.27
N VAL A 284 -2.00 6.17 23.85
CA VAL A 284 -1.69 7.60 23.69
C VAL A 284 -1.44 7.95 22.24
N LEU A 285 -0.63 7.15 21.52
CA LEU A 285 -0.34 7.38 20.11
C LEU A 285 -1.61 7.30 19.25
N CYS A 286 -2.44 6.27 19.42
CA CYS A 286 -3.68 6.10 18.67
C CYS A 286 -4.75 7.15 19.00
N ALA A 287 -4.76 7.68 20.23
CA ALA A 287 -5.67 8.75 20.64
C ALA A 287 -5.28 10.13 20.10
N HIS A 288 -4.04 10.30 19.61
CA HIS A 288 -3.56 11.59 19.16
C HIS A 288 -4.39 12.12 17.96
N PRO A 289 -4.76 13.42 17.93
CA PRO A 289 -5.64 13.97 16.89
C PRO A 289 -5.04 13.91 15.48
N ASN A 290 -3.71 13.97 15.34
CA ASN A 290 -3.07 13.83 14.03
C ASN A 290 -3.29 12.48 13.33
N VAL A 291 -3.60 11.40 14.04
CA VAL A 291 -3.58 10.05 13.43
C VAL A 291 -4.57 9.94 12.26
N GLY A 292 -5.80 10.41 12.46
CA GLY A 292 -6.85 10.38 11.43
C GLY A 292 -6.42 11.06 10.12
N PRO A 293 -6.10 12.37 10.13
CA PRO A 293 -5.66 13.06 8.92
C PRO A 293 -4.31 12.55 8.38
N PHE A 294 -3.37 12.16 9.24
CA PHE A 294 -2.05 11.68 8.82
C PHE A 294 -2.12 10.34 8.08
N VAL A 295 -2.71 9.32 8.70
CA VAL A 295 -2.85 7.98 8.11
C VAL A 295 -3.86 8.02 6.95
N GLY A 296 -4.95 8.78 7.10
CA GLY A 296 -5.94 8.99 6.05
C GLY A 296 -5.32 9.56 4.78
N THR A 297 -4.50 10.61 4.87
CA THR A 297 -3.81 11.20 3.72
C THR A 297 -2.91 10.17 3.03
N GLN A 298 -2.10 9.43 3.78
CA GLN A 298 -1.19 8.44 3.18
C GLN A 298 -1.94 7.30 2.48
N LEU A 299 -3.03 6.80 3.07
CA LEU A 299 -3.84 5.76 2.44
C LEU A 299 -4.54 6.27 1.17
N ILE A 300 -5.07 7.50 1.17
CA ILE A 300 -5.62 8.13 -0.04
C ILE A 300 -4.53 8.23 -1.12
N GLN A 301 -3.31 8.61 -0.75
CA GLN A 301 -2.18 8.67 -1.68
C GLN A 301 -1.82 7.32 -2.30
N ARG A 302 -1.87 6.24 -1.52
CA ARG A 302 -1.58 4.90 -2.04
C ARG A 302 -2.72 4.34 -2.89
N LEU A 303 -3.97 4.67 -2.59
CA LEU A 303 -5.14 4.05 -3.22
C LEU A 303 -5.76 4.87 -4.36
N VAL A 304 -5.76 6.20 -4.29
CA VAL A 304 -6.61 7.04 -5.15
C VAL A 304 -5.84 8.15 -5.87
N THR A 305 -5.20 9.07 -5.15
CA THR A 305 -4.66 10.33 -5.73
C THR A 305 -3.46 10.86 -4.94
N SER A 306 -2.45 11.42 -5.58
CA SER A 306 -1.27 11.92 -4.86
C SER A 306 -1.58 13.20 -4.05
N ASN A 307 -2.62 13.94 -4.44
CA ASN A 307 -2.94 15.26 -3.90
C ASN A 307 -4.44 15.39 -3.58
N PRO A 308 -4.94 14.69 -2.54
CA PRO A 308 -6.33 14.82 -2.14
C PRO A 308 -6.64 16.23 -1.61
N SER A 309 -7.86 16.71 -1.83
CA SER A 309 -8.29 17.98 -1.24
C SER A 309 -8.36 17.88 0.29
N PRO A 310 -8.22 19.01 1.02
CA PRO A 310 -8.45 19.03 2.46
C PRO A 310 -9.85 18.52 2.84
N ALA A 311 -10.85 18.78 2.00
CA ALA A 311 -12.22 18.31 2.26
C ALA A 311 -12.31 16.77 2.21
N TYR A 312 -11.59 16.12 1.29
CA TYR A 312 -11.52 14.67 1.22
C TYR A 312 -10.79 14.09 2.44
N VAL A 313 -9.61 14.62 2.77
CA VAL A 313 -8.88 14.20 3.99
C VAL A 313 -9.74 14.39 5.24
N GLY A 314 -10.44 15.52 5.37
CA GLY A 314 -11.31 15.81 6.51
C GLY A 314 -12.49 14.85 6.66
N ARG A 315 -13.08 14.38 5.55
CA ARG A 315 -14.11 13.34 5.60
C ARG A 315 -13.54 12.01 6.07
N VAL A 316 -12.40 11.59 5.53
CA VAL A 316 -11.75 10.32 5.91
C VAL A 316 -11.26 10.38 7.36
N ALA A 317 -10.67 11.48 7.80
CA ALA A 317 -10.25 11.70 9.17
C ALA A 317 -11.45 11.64 10.14
N ALA A 318 -12.60 12.22 9.78
CA ALA A 318 -13.80 12.12 10.59
C ALA A 318 -14.28 10.66 10.76
N VAL A 319 -14.14 9.82 9.73
CA VAL A 319 -14.46 8.38 9.81
C VAL A 319 -13.44 7.62 10.65
N PHE A 320 -12.17 8.00 10.56
CA PHE A 320 -11.14 7.47 11.46
C PHE A 320 -11.48 7.84 12.90
N ASP A 321 -11.97 9.05 13.15
CA ASP A 321 -12.31 9.51 14.49
C ASP A 321 -13.52 8.79 15.08
N ASP A 322 -14.53 8.54 14.25
CA ASP A 322 -15.73 7.79 14.60
C ASP A 322 -16.34 7.13 13.35
N ASP A 323 -16.44 5.80 13.37
CA ASP A 323 -17.03 5.00 12.29
C ASP A 323 -18.57 5.07 12.19
N GLY A 324 -19.20 6.00 12.91
CA GLY A 324 -20.65 6.11 13.05
C GLY A 324 -21.22 5.19 14.15
N ARG A 325 -20.37 4.38 14.80
CA ARG A 325 -20.73 3.52 15.93
C ARG A 325 -19.89 3.82 17.17
N GLY A 326 -19.24 4.98 17.23
CA GLY A 326 -18.42 5.42 18.34
C GLY A 326 -17.05 4.76 18.39
N ARG A 327 -16.60 4.08 17.33
CA ARG A 327 -15.29 3.43 17.29
C ARG A 327 -14.30 4.23 16.47
N ARG A 328 -13.24 4.68 17.15
CA ARG A 328 -12.05 5.27 16.54
C ARG A 328 -11.19 4.20 15.87
N GLY A 329 -10.65 4.51 14.70
CA GLY A 329 -9.62 3.72 14.03
C GLY A 329 -10.14 2.46 13.34
N ASN A 330 -11.43 2.37 13.01
CA ASN A 330 -11.96 1.26 12.23
C ASN A 330 -11.46 1.36 10.77
N LEU A 331 -10.44 0.57 10.42
CA LEU A 331 -9.78 0.63 9.11
C LEU A 331 -10.67 0.16 7.98
N ARG A 332 -11.62 -0.75 8.25
CA ARG A 332 -12.65 -1.11 7.26
C ARG A 332 -13.48 0.10 6.85
N ALA A 333 -13.96 0.86 7.82
CA ALA A 333 -14.75 2.07 7.55
C ALA A 333 -13.91 3.14 6.84
N VAL A 334 -12.63 3.29 7.22
CA VAL A 334 -11.69 4.22 6.59
C VAL A 334 -11.43 3.84 5.13
N VAL A 335 -11.12 2.58 4.82
CA VAL A 335 -10.92 2.10 3.44
C VAL A 335 -12.18 2.31 2.60
N ARG A 336 -13.37 2.03 3.16
CA ARG A 336 -14.65 2.30 2.50
C ARG A 336 -14.84 3.78 2.20
N ALA A 337 -14.59 4.66 3.18
CA ALA A 337 -14.71 6.10 3.04
C ALA A 337 -13.75 6.65 1.97
N ILE A 338 -12.51 6.15 1.90
CA ILE A 338 -11.54 6.49 0.85
C ILE A 338 -12.08 6.07 -0.51
N LEU A 339 -12.39 4.78 -0.68
CA LEU A 339 -12.72 4.27 -2.00
C LEU A 339 -14.06 4.79 -2.53
N LEU A 340 -15.01 5.17 -1.67
CA LEU A 340 -16.34 5.67 -2.07
C LEU A 340 -16.49 7.19 -1.96
N ASP A 341 -15.44 7.92 -1.63
CA ASP A 341 -15.49 9.37 -1.57
C ASP A 341 -15.92 9.99 -2.92
N PRO A 342 -16.77 11.05 -2.92
CA PRO A 342 -17.15 11.73 -4.15
C PRO A 342 -15.96 12.19 -5.00
N GLU A 343 -14.85 12.61 -4.38
CA GLU A 343 -13.63 13.02 -5.10
C GLU A 343 -12.96 11.83 -5.81
N ALA A 344 -13.12 10.61 -5.29
CA ALA A 344 -12.63 9.39 -5.93
C ALA A 344 -13.57 8.85 -7.01
N ARG A 345 -14.90 8.96 -6.82
CA ARG A 345 -15.90 8.42 -7.76
C ARG A 345 -16.27 9.37 -8.89
N PHE A 346 -16.34 10.66 -8.60
CA PHE A 346 -16.75 11.71 -9.53
C PHE A 346 -15.70 12.83 -9.65
N PRO A 347 -14.43 12.48 -9.94
CA PRO A 347 -13.39 13.49 -10.12
C PRO A 347 -13.62 14.34 -11.37
N ASP A 348 -13.06 15.55 -11.37
CA ASP A 348 -12.80 16.29 -12.60
C ASP A 348 -11.57 15.68 -13.30
N LEU A 349 -11.83 14.81 -14.27
CA LEU A 349 -10.79 14.09 -15.04
C LEU A 349 -9.94 15.02 -15.93
N GLY A 350 -10.41 16.25 -16.18
CA GLY A 350 -9.67 17.29 -16.90
C GLY A 350 -8.75 18.10 -15.99
N SER A 351 -8.89 17.97 -14.66
CA SER A 351 -8.10 18.74 -13.72
C SER A 351 -6.62 18.38 -13.78
N PRO A 352 -5.71 19.35 -13.93
CA PRO A 352 -4.27 19.11 -13.91
C PRO A 352 -3.75 18.80 -12.49
N THR A 353 -4.61 18.88 -11.47
CA THR A 353 -4.24 18.65 -10.08
C THR A 353 -4.76 17.31 -9.52
N TRP A 354 -5.39 16.48 -10.35
CA TRP A 354 -6.00 15.22 -9.93
C TRP A 354 -5.29 13.99 -10.50
N GLY A 355 -5.22 12.94 -9.68
CA GLY A 355 -4.65 11.65 -10.03
C GLY A 355 -3.32 11.35 -9.34
N LYS A 356 -2.73 10.22 -9.69
CA LYS A 356 -1.41 9.77 -9.24
C LYS A 356 -0.67 9.03 -10.33
N VAL A 357 0.64 8.96 -10.25
CA VAL A 357 1.39 8.02 -11.09
C VAL A 357 1.15 6.59 -10.56
N ARG A 358 0.81 5.66 -11.44
CA ARG A 358 0.68 4.23 -11.07
C ARG A 358 2.04 3.72 -10.66
N GLU A 359 2.12 2.92 -9.60
CA GLU A 359 3.41 2.33 -9.19
C GLU A 359 3.76 1.13 -10.07
N PRO A 360 5.05 0.87 -10.38
CA PRO A 360 5.47 -0.23 -11.24
C PRO A 360 4.90 -1.61 -10.86
N ILE A 361 4.85 -1.96 -9.57
CA ILE A 361 4.24 -3.22 -9.10
C ILE A 361 2.76 -3.29 -9.48
N VAL A 362 2.02 -2.19 -9.25
CA VAL A 362 0.59 -2.11 -9.56
C VAL A 362 0.35 -2.14 -11.07
N ARG A 363 1.20 -1.48 -11.87
CA ARG A 363 1.12 -1.53 -13.35
C ARG A 363 1.22 -2.95 -13.88
N PHE A 364 2.18 -3.72 -13.37
CA PHE A 364 2.40 -5.09 -13.82
C PHE A 364 1.31 -6.04 -13.32
N ALA A 365 0.91 -5.92 -12.04
CA ALA A 365 -0.17 -6.74 -11.50
C ALA A 365 -1.51 -6.45 -12.22
N ALA A 366 -1.77 -5.20 -12.61
CA ALA A 366 -2.97 -4.83 -13.36
C ALA A 366 -3.02 -5.50 -14.72
N TRP A 367 -1.91 -5.50 -15.47
CA TRP A 367 -1.78 -6.26 -16.71
C TRP A 367 -2.03 -7.76 -16.47
N ALA A 368 -1.34 -8.35 -15.49
CA ALA A 368 -1.43 -9.78 -15.20
C ALA A 368 -2.89 -10.18 -14.89
N ARG A 369 -3.60 -9.38 -14.10
CA ARG A 369 -5.01 -9.59 -13.76
C ARG A 369 -5.94 -9.41 -14.96
N ALA A 370 -5.79 -8.31 -15.69
CA ALA A 370 -6.64 -7.97 -16.84
C ALA A 370 -6.68 -9.08 -17.89
N PHE A 371 -5.54 -9.75 -18.11
CA PHE A 371 -5.38 -10.77 -19.15
C PHE A 371 -5.27 -12.20 -18.62
N GLY A 372 -5.64 -12.43 -17.36
CA GLY A 372 -5.76 -13.76 -16.78
C GLY A 372 -4.42 -14.51 -16.69
N ALA A 373 -3.34 -13.82 -16.36
CA ALA A 373 -2.04 -14.44 -16.13
C ALA A 373 -2.14 -15.46 -14.99
N THR A 374 -1.67 -16.67 -15.24
CA THR A 374 -1.70 -17.76 -14.27
C THR A 374 -0.41 -18.55 -14.29
N SER A 375 -0.08 -19.14 -13.15
CA SER A 375 0.95 -20.17 -13.06
C SER A 375 0.46 -21.46 -13.70
N VAL A 376 1.23 -22.04 -14.63
CA VAL A 376 0.91 -23.32 -15.29
C VAL A 376 1.31 -24.55 -14.47
N ASN A 377 2.13 -24.38 -13.43
CA ASN A 377 2.63 -25.48 -12.59
C ASN A 377 2.54 -25.22 -11.08
N GLY A 378 1.89 -24.14 -10.67
CA GLY A 378 1.69 -23.73 -9.28
C GLY A 378 2.87 -23.01 -8.60
N LYS A 379 4.00 -22.79 -9.28
CA LYS A 379 5.20 -22.16 -8.68
C LYS A 379 5.12 -20.65 -8.55
N TRP A 380 4.42 -19.98 -9.47
CA TRP A 380 4.32 -18.52 -9.54
C TRP A 380 5.69 -17.85 -9.61
N ALA A 381 6.62 -18.42 -10.38
CA ALA A 381 7.99 -17.93 -10.40
C ALA A 381 8.03 -16.48 -10.88
N MET A 382 8.60 -15.63 -10.03
CA MET A 382 8.84 -14.22 -10.33
C MET A 382 10.23 -13.85 -9.85
N PRO A 383 11.02 -13.12 -10.65
CA PRO A 383 12.33 -12.67 -10.23
C PRO A 383 12.19 -11.48 -9.27
N ASP A 384 13.29 -11.15 -8.59
CA ASP A 384 13.45 -9.84 -7.97
C ASP A 384 13.28 -8.72 -9.02
N THR A 385 12.34 -7.80 -8.83
CA THR A 385 12.08 -6.73 -9.81
C THR A 385 12.77 -5.39 -9.50
N THR A 386 13.80 -5.39 -8.64
CA THR A 386 14.50 -4.17 -8.18
C THR A 386 15.33 -3.48 -9.27
N ASP A 387 15.90 -4.22 -10.22
CA ASP A 387 16.75 -3.66 -11.28
C ASP A 387 15.99 -2.62 -12.13
N ASN A 388 16.49 -1.38 -12.21
CA ASN A 388 15.84 -0.31 -12.96
C ASN A 388 16.23 -0.28 -14.45
N THR A 389 17.23 -1.04 -14.88
CA THR A 389 17.69 -1.09 -16.28
C THR A 389 16.88 -2.05 -17.13
N ILE A 390 16.36 -3.12 -16.51
CA ILE A 390 15.66 -4.22 -17.20
C ILE A 390 14.41 -4.72 -16.48
N ARG A 391 14.08 -4.20 -15.29
CA ARG A 391 12.90 -4.61 -14.50
C ARG A 391 12.10 -3.38 -14.01
N LEU A 392 11.39 -3.50 -12.88
CA LEU A 392 10.37 -2.55 -12.45
C LEU A 392 10.91 -1.39 -11.60
N ALA A 393 12.20 -1.39 -11.24
CA ALA A 393 12.76 -0.48 -10.22
C ALA A 393 12.06 -0.57 -8.84
N GLN A 394 11.24 -1.61 -8.63
CA GLN A 394 10.40 -1.79 -7.45
C GLN A 394 10.13 -3.28 -7.28
N SER A 395 10.48 -3.84 -6.12
CA SER A 395 10.28 -5.27 -5.80
C SER A 395 9.64 -5.41 -4.42
N PRO A 396 8.50 -6.09 -4.28
CA PRO A 396 7.75 -6.11 -3.03
C PRO A 396 8.64 -6.59 -1.87
N MET A 397 8.52 -5.94 -0.70
CA MET A 397 9.35 -6.19 0.49
C MET A 397 10.85 -5.88 0.36
N ARG A 398 11.33 -5.32 -0.77
CA ARG A 398 12.73 -4.90 -0.94
C ARG A 398 12.89 -3.37 -0.82
N SER A 399 12.27 -2.80 0.21
CA SER A 399 12.41 -1.38 0.52
C SER A 399 13.88 -1.01 0.77
N ALA A 400 14.35 0.09 0.16
CA ALA A 400 15.72 0.58 0.34
C ALA A 400 15.92 1.41 1.63
N SER A 401 14.84 1.88 2.25
CA SER A 401 14.88 2.74 3.44
C SER A 401 13.58 2.67 4.25
N VAL A 402 13.53 3.37 5.40
CA VAL A 402 12.30 3.58 6.20
C VAL A 402 11.18 4.32 5.46
N PHE A 403 11.48 4.97 4.33
CA PHE A 403 10.47 5.60 3.45
C PHE A 403 9.97 4.65 2.34
N ASN A 404 10.25 3.37 2.46
CA ASN A 404 10.01 2.39 1.40
C ASN A 404 10.73 2.78 0.10
N PHE A 405 10.02 2.78 -1.04
CA PHE A 405 10.56 3.14 -2.36
C PHE A 405 10.59 4.65 -2.61
N PHE A 406 9.64 5.40 -2.04
CA PHE A 406 9.49 6.84 -2.28
C PHE A 406 8.85 7.55 -1.09
N ARG A 407 9.20 8.82 -0.89
CA ARG A 407 8.68 9.63 0.21
C ARG A 407 7.24 10.08 -0.10
N PRO A 408 6.29 10.00 0.84
CA PRO A 408 4.90 10.45 0.63
C PRO A 408 4.76 11.93 0.21
N ARG A 409 5.77 12.74 0.50
CA ARG A 409 5.84 14.17 0.16
C ARG A 409 6.87 14.50 -0.92
N TYR A 410 7.33 13.52 -1.69
CA TYR A 410 8.27 13.80 -2.77
C TYR A 410 7.60 14.63 -3.87
N THR A 411 8.33 15.66 -4.30
CA THR A 411 7.96 16.59 -5.35
C THR A 411 9.09 16.59 -6.37
N PRO A 412 8.83 16.33 -7.67
CA PRO A 412 9.87 16.35 -8.70
C PRO A 412 10.42 17.77 -8.86
N PRO A 413 11.72 18.03 -8.61
CA PRO A 413 12.28 19.37 -8.69
C PRO A 413 12.14 20.00 -10.08
N GLY A 414 11.95 21.32 -10.14
CA GLY A 414 11.87 22.06 -11.41
C GLY A 414 10.62 21.77 -12.26
N SER A 415 9.69 20.94 -11.77
CA SER A 415 8.49 20.54 -12.51
C SER A 415 7.29 21.47 -12.26
N ALA A 416 6.28 21.35 -13.11
CA ALA A 416 4.99 22.02 -12.92
C ALA A 416 4.22 21.50 -11.68
N VAL A 417 4.58 20.32 -11.16
CA VAL A 417 4.07 19.79 -9.88
C VAL A 417 4.67 20.60 -8.72
N ALA A 418 5.99 20.85 -8.76
CA ALA A 418 6.68 21.65 -7.74
C ALA A 418 6.19 23.09 -7.69
N GLN A 419 6.00 23.73 -8.85
CA GLN A 419 5.50 25.11 -8.93
C GLN A 419 4.11 25.28 -8.31
N ARG A 420 3.31 24.20 -8.27
CA ARG A 420 1.97 24.19 -7.65
C ARG A 420 1.98 23.74 -6.19
N GLY A 421 3.15 23.48 -5.60
CA GLY A 421 3.26 22.96 -4.23
C GLY A 421 2.69 21.55 -4.06
N MET A 422 2.59 20.80 -5.16
CA MET A 422 2.01 19.46 -5.18
C MET A 422 3.09 18.38 -5.02
N VAL A 423 2.66 17.16 -4.76
CA VAL A 423 3.53 15.98 -4.64
C VAL A 423 3.23 14.97 -5.74
N ALA A 424 4.23 14.20 -6.13
CA ALA A 424 4.09 13.06 -7.04
C ALA A 424 5.07 11.96 -6.58
N PRO A 425 4.75 11.26 -5.48
CA PRO A 425 5.69 10.37 -4.80
C PRO A 425 6.37 9.36 -5.70
N GLU A 426 5.60 8.69 -6.54
CA GLU A 426 6.05 7.61 -7.42
C GLU A 426 7.06 8.07 -8.48
N LEU A 427 7.14 9.38 -8.75
CA LEU A 427 8.18 9.93 -9.64
C LEU A 427 9.58 9.92 -9.01
N GLN A 428 9.72 9.67 -7.70
CA GLN A 428 11.04 9.54 -7.08
C GLN A 428 11.83 8.33 -7.60
N ILE A 429 11.14 7.28 -8.05
CA ILE A 429 11.73 6.08 -8.65
C ILE A 429 11.52 6.02 -10.16
N THR A 430 11.04 7.11 -10.77
CA THR A 430 10.77 7.18 -12.21
C THR A 430 11.79 8.11 -12.87
N ASP A 431 12.82 7.52 -13.46
CA ASP A 431 13.83 8.16 -14.31
C ASP A 431 13.85 7.53 -15.72
N GLU A 432 14.66 8.10 -16.63
CA GLU A 432 14.77 7.64 -18.02
C GLU A 432 15.14 6.15 -18.13
N THR A 433 15.99 5.67 -17.21
CA THR A 433 16.45 4.28 -17.18
C THR A 433 15.30 3.36 -16.76
N SER A 434 14.62 3.70 -15.66
CA SER A 434 13.49 2.95 -15.12
C SER A 434 12.32 2.85 -16.10
N VAL A 435 12.08 3.90 -16.91
CA VAL A 435 11.04 3.89 -17.94
C VAL A 435 11.39 2.89 -19.04
N ALA A 436 12.64 2.89 -19.52
CA ALA A 436 13.11 1.90 -20.49
C ALA A 436 13.09 0.47 -19.91
N GLY A 437 13.55 0.29 -18.67
CA GLY A 437 13.55 -0.99 -17.96
C GLY A 437 12.15 -1.56 -17.79
N TYR A 438 11.19 -0.73 -17.39
CA TYR A 438 9.77 -1.11 -17.28
C TYR A 438 9.21 -1.59 -18.62
N LEU A 439 9.46 -0.85 -19.72
CA LEU A 439 8.95 -1.24 -21.04
C LEU A 439 9.57 -2.55 -21.53
N ASN A 440 10.88 -2.74 -21.31
CA ASN A 440 11.57 -4.00 -21.62
C ASN A 440 10.98 -5.16 -20.83
N PHE A 441 10.74 -4.96 -19.53
CA PHE A 441 10.13 -5.95 -18.65
C PHE A 441 8.74 -6.34 -19.15
N VAL A 442 7.85 -5.37 -19.32
CA VAL A 442 6.47 -5.66 -19.74
C VAL A 442 6.42 -6.29 -21.13
N ALA A 443 7.25 -5.84 -22.09
CA ALA A 443 7.30 -6.42 -23.42
C ALA A 443 7.65 -7.93 -23.38
N VAL A 444 8.60 -8.34 -22.53
CA VAL A 444 8.96 -9.78 -22.38
C VAL A 444 7.77 -10.59 -21.86
N TYR A 445 7.11 -10.12 -20.81
CA TYR A 445 5.99 -10.84 -20.19
C TYR A 445 4.75 -10.86 -21.10
N VAL A 446 4.49 -9.75 -21.80
CA VAL A 446 3.42 -9.67 -22.79
C VAL A 446 3.65 -10.63 -23.96
N ASP A 447 4.89 -10.77 -24.41
CA ASP A 447 5.24 -11.65 -25.52
C ASP A 447 5.14 -13.13 -25.16
N ARG A 448 5.86 -13.57 -24.11
CA ARG A 448 6.08 -15.00 -23.82
C ARG A 448 5.90 -15.41 -22.36
N GLY A 449 5.41 -14.51 -21.51
CA GLY A 449 5.36 -14.73 -20.07
C GLY A 449 6.75 -14.83 -19.43
N TRP A 450 6.81 -15.42 -18.24
CA TRP A 450 8.06 -15.72 -17.54
C TRP A 450 7.93 -17.04 -16.80
N GLU A 451 8.84 -17.98 -17.08
CA GLU A 451 8.82 -19.32 -16.49
C GLU A 451 7.41 -19.93 -16.61
N ASP A 452 6.72 -20.11 -15.48
CA ASP A 452 5.38 -20.67 -15.41
C ASP A 452 4.23 -19.65 -15.43
N LEU A 453 4.50 -18.34 -15.36
CA LEU A 453 3.48 -17.30 -15.44
C LEU A 453 3.14 -16.99 -16.91
N GLN A 454 1.94 -17.38 -17.34
CA GLN A 454 1.53 -17.37 -18.75
C GLN A 454 0.14 -16.73 -18.95
N THR A 455 -0.07 -16.12 -20.12
CA THR A 455 -1.35 -15.54 -20.58
C THR A 455 -1.75 -16.10 -21.93
N SER A 456 -3.02 -16.51 -22.09
CA SER A 456 -3.50 -17.06 -23.37
C SER A 456 -3.82 -15.96 -24.39
N TYR A 457 -4.34 -14.83 -23.91
CA TYR A 457 -4.96 -13.75 -24.69
C TYR A 457 -6.11 -14.20 -25.60
N ALA A 458 -6.80 -15.29 -25.26
CA ALA A 458 -7.82 -15.87 -26.13
C ALA A 458 -8.91 -14.86 -26.52
N ALA A 459 -9.39 -14.05 -25.57
CA ALA A 459 -10.42 -13.04 -25.82
C ALA A 459 -9.92 -11.88 -26.68
N GLU A 460 -8.67 -11.47 -26.51
CA GLU A 460 -8.05 -10.38 -27.27
C GLU A 460 -7.70 -10.85 -28.69
N ILE A 461 -7.24 -12.08 -28.86
CA ILE A 461 -6.98 -12.70 -30.17
C ILE A 461 -8.27 -12.79 -30.98
N ALA A 462 -9.40 -13.13 -30.35
CA ALA A 462 -10.69 -13.25 -31.02
C ALA A 462 -11.17 -11.93 -31.65
N VAL A 463 -10.74 -10.78 -31.12
CA VAL A 463 -11.09 -9.45 -31.64
C VAL A 463 -9.97 -8.78 -32.43
N ALA A 464 -8.79 -9.38 -32.52
CA ALA A 464 -7.59 -8.77 -33.13
C ALA A 464 -7.70 -8.47 -34.64
N GLY A 465 -8.73 -8.99 -35.32
CA GLY A 465 -9.07 -8.62 -36.69
C GLY A 465 -9.48 -7.16 -36.83
N ASP A 466 -10.20 -6.63 -35.83
CA ASP A 466 -10.56 -5.22 -35.71
C ASP A 466 -9.63 -4.56 -34.68
N THR A 467 -8.65 -3.80 -35.17
CA THR A 467 -7.63 -3.20 -34.31
C THR A 467 -8.19 -2.09 -33.42
N GLN A 468 -9.30 -1.44 -33.80
CA GLN A 468 -9.95 -0.47 -32.93
C GLN A 468 -10.65 -1.19 -31.79
N ALA A 469 -11.43 -2.24 -32.07
CA ALA A 469 -12.09 -3.04 -31.04
C ALA A 469 -11.08 -3.69 -30.07
N LEU A 470 -9.94 -4.16 -30.59
CA LEU A 470 -8.84 -4.68 -29.77
C LEU A 470 -8.29 -3.62 -28.81
N VAL A 471 -7.99 -2.41 -29.32
CA VAL A 471 -7.45 -1.33 -28.49
C VAL A 471 -8.48 -0.85 -27.47
N ASP A 472 -9.74 -0.69 -27.86
CA ASP A 472 -10.82 -0.28 -26.96
C ASP A 472 -10.99 -1.29 -25.80
N ARG A 473 -10.87 -2.58 -26.08
CA ARG A 473 -10.87 -3.63 -25.06
C ARG A 473 -9.68 -3.52 -24.10
N ILE A 474 -8.47 -3.34 -24.63
CA ILE A 474 -7.25 -3.21 -23.80
C ILE A 474 -7.31 -1.95 -22.94
N VAL A 475 -7.74 -0.83 -23.53
CA VAL A 475 -7.94 0.44 -22.84
C VAL A 475 -8.95 0.29 -21.70
N LEU A 476 -10.10 -0.34 -21.95
CA LEU A 476 -11.09 -0.60 -20.90
C LEU A 476 -10.49 -1.38 -19.73
N LEU A 477 -9.67 -2.40 -20.00
CA LEU A 477 -9.09 -3.26 -18.98
C LEU A 477 -7.89 -2.65 -18.22
N LEU A 478 -7.23 -1.65 -18.77
CA LEU A 478 -6.01 -1.08 -18.16
C LEU A 478 -6.18 0.35 -17.66
N ALA A 479 -6.95 1.17 -18.38
CA ALA A 479 -7.08 2.59 -18.13
C ALA A 479 -8.53 3.04 -17.87
N GLY A 480 -9.54 2.28 -18.32
CA GLY A 480 -10.94 2.68 -18.18
C GLY A 480 -11.31 3.83 -19.13
N ASP A 481 -12.14 4.76 -18.68
CA ASP A 481 -12.69 5.87 -19.47
C ASP A 481 -11.85 7.16 -19.48
N VAL A 482 -10.66 7.15 -18.85
CA VAL A 482 -9.74 8.31 -18.83
C VAL A 482 -8.73 8.33 -19.98
N PHE A 483 -8.67 7.26 -20.76
CA PHE A 483 -7.70 7.14 -21.84
C PHE A 483 -8.09 8.02 -23.03
N ASP A 484 -7.13 8.76 -23.59
CA ASP A 484 -7.40 9.67 -24.70
C ASP A 484 -7.83 8.91 -25.97
N ARG A 485 -8.92 9.36 -26.58
CA ARG A 485 -9.50 8.68 -27.75
C ARG A 485 -8.64 8.81 -29.00
N GLU A 486 -7.92 9.92 -29.16
CA GLU A 486 -7.04 10.10 -30.32
C GLU A 486 -5.76 9.28 -30.18
N THR A 487 -5.22 9.17 -28.95
CA THR A 487 -4.16 8.21 -28.61
C THR A 487 -4.61 6.77 -28.91
N ALA A 488 -5.81 6.36 -28.49
CA ALA A 488 -6.34 5.02 -28.78
C ALA A 488 -6.43 4.75 -30.29
N LYS A 489 -6.97 5.69 -31.07
CA LYS A 489 -7.02 5.57 -32.54
C LYS A 489 -5.62 5.53 -33.16
N ALA A 490 -4.66 6.29 -32.63
CA ALA A 490 -3.28 6.27 -33.11
C ALA A 490 -2.64 4.89 -32.89
N ILE A 491 -2.85 4.29 -31.71
CA ILE A 491 -2.42 2.92 -31.41
C ILE A 491 -3.10 1.93 -32.35
N ALA A 492 -4.42 2.02 -32.55
CA ALA A 492 -5.15 1.12 -33.43
C ALA A 492 -4.65 1.18 -34.89
N ARG A 493 -4.32 2.37 -35.39
CA ARG A 493 -3.68 2.56 -36.70
C ARG A 493 -2.30 1.93 -36.77
N ALA A 494 -1.47 2.09 -35.73
CA ALA A 494 -0.15 1.47 -35.67
C ALA A 494 -0.25 -0.06 -35.65
N VAL A 495 -1.16 -0.61 -34.84
CA VAL A 495 -1.41 -2.06 -34.75
C VAL A 495 -1.93 -2.64 -36.08
N ALA A 496 -2.71 -1.86 -36.85
CA ALA A 496 -3.21 -2.28 -38.16
C ALA A 496 -2.11 -2.52 -39.20
N THR A 497 -0.90 -1.97 -38.99
CA THR A 497 0.26 -2.25 -39.86
C THR A 497 0.79 -3.68 -39.72
N ILE A 498 0.41 -4.39 -38.64
CA ILE A 498 0.74 -5.80 -38.44
C ILE A 498 -0.29 -6.65 -39.20
N PRO A 499 0.13 -7.65 -40.01
CA PRO A 499 -0.77 -8.53 -40.76
C PRO A 499 -1.84 -9.19 -39.88
N ALA A 500 -3.06 -9.37 -40.41
CA ALA A 500 -4.20 -9.92 -39.68
C ALA A 500 -4.00 -11.40 -39.29
N GLU A 501 -3.17 -12.11 -40.06
CA GLU A 501 -2.74 -13.50 -39.84
C GLU A 501 -1.80 -13.63 -38.65
N ARG A 502 -1.35 -12.50 -38.06
CA ARG A 502 -0.53 -12.44 -36.85
C ARG A 502 -1.33 -11.82 -35.68
N PRO A 503 -2.50 -12.38 -35.29
CA PRO A 503 -3.38 -11.75 -34.32
C PRO A 503 -2.73 -11.63 -32.94
N ARG A 504 -1.90 -12.60 -32.54
CA ARG A 504 -1.16 -12.53 -31.27
C ARG A 504 -0.16 -11.37 -31.25
N ASP A 505 0.48 -11.06 -32.37
CA ASP A 505 1.42 -9.93 -32.44
C ASP A 505 0.69 -8.59 -32.41
N ARG A 506 -0.52 -8.51 -32.99
CA ARG A 506 -1.41 -7.35 -32.81
C ARG A 506 -1.77 -7.12 -31.35
N VAL A 507 -2.15 -8.18 -30.62
CA VAL A 507 -2.44 -8.09 -29.18
C VAL A 507 -1.21 -7.61 -28.40
N ARG A 508 -0.04 -8.21 -28.63
CA ARG A 508 1.21 -7.83 -27.95
C ARG A 508 1.59 -6.38 -28.20
N ALA A 509 1.48 -5.93 -29.44
CA ALA A 509 1.76 -4.54 -29.82
C ALA A 509 0.76 -3.57 -29.18
N ALA A 510 -0.54 -3.90 -29.21
CA ALA A 510 -1.58 -3.07 -28.63
C ALA A 510 -1.39 -2.90 -27.10
N ILE A 511 -1.13 -4.00 -26.38
CA ILE A 511 -0.87 -3.95 -24.93
C ILE A 511 0.38 -3.12 -24.66
N THR A 512 1.51 -3.41 -25.33
CA THR A 512 2.79 -2.71 -25.11
C THR A 512 2.67 -1.21 -25.39
N LEU A 513 1.94 -0.81 -26.44
CA LEU A 513 1.73 0.60 -26.76
C LEU A 513 0.84 1.29 -25.72
N VAL A 514 -0.25 0.66 -25.28
CA VAL A 514 -1.13 1.22 -24.24
C VAL A 514 -0.39 1.40 -22.92
N VAL A 515 0.37 0.39 -22.47
CA VAL A 515 1.08 0.47 -21.18
C VAL A 515 2.26 1.45 -21.18
N ALA A 516 2.69 1.90 -22.35
CA ALA A 516 3.74 2.89 -22.53
C ALA A 516 3.23 4.33 -22.48
N THR A 517 1.92 4.57 -22.60
CA THR A 517 1.40 5.95 -22.69
C THR A 517 1.29 6.62 -21.32
N PRO A 518 1.45 7.95 -21.25
CA PRO A 518 1.09 8.71 -20.05
C PRO A 518 -0.37 8.51 -19.62
N ASP A 519 -1.29 8.26 -20.57
CA ASP A 519 -2.70 7.98 -20.28
C ASP A 519 -2.90 6.71 -19.44
N TYR A 520 -2.00 5.72 -19.55
CA TYR A 520 -1.94 4.57 -18.65
C TYR A 520 -0.98 4.76 -17.47
N LEU A 521 0.11 5.51 -17.61
CA LEU A 521 1.04 5.66 -16.49
C LEU A 521 0.46 6.55 -15.37
N VAL A 522 -0.43 7.48 -15.71
CA VAL A 522 -1.13 8.35 -14.75
C VAL A 522 -2.55 7.82 -14.50
N GLN A 523 -2.82 7.43 -13.25
CA GLN A 523 -4.14 7.02 -12.76
C GLN A 523 -4.95 8.25 -12.43
N ARG A 524 -6.02 8.48 -13.19
CA ARG A 524 -6.98 9.58 -13.01
C ARG A 524 -8.31 9.06 -12.50
#